data_AF-A0A537YW73-F1
#
_entry.id   AF-A0A537YW73-F1
#
_cell.length_a   1.000
_cell.length_b   1.000
_cell.length_c   1.000
_cell.angle_alpha   90.00
_cell.angle_beta   90.00
_cell.angle_gamma   90.00
#
_symmetry.space_group_name_H-M   'P 1'
#
loop_
_entity.id
_entity.type
_entity.pdbx_description
1 polymer ?
#
loop_
_entity_poly.entity_id
_entity_poly.type
_entity_poly.pdbx_seq_one_letter_code
_entity_poly.pdbx_strand_id
1 'polypeptide(L)' 'VEGGTRIALDGDLPLNPHGGQLSAGRTHGFGFVHEAVVQLRHDAGERQVRDAGVALVTTGGGTPGNCLLLVRDH' A
#
# COMPACT_ATOMS: atom_id res chain seq x y z
N VAL A 1 -6.57 -5.41 -15.52
CA VAL A 1 -7.54 -6.35 -14.91
C VAL A 1 -8.91 -5.80 -15.24
N GLU A 2 -9.81 -6.56 -15.82
CA GLU A 2 -11.13 -6.08 -16.25
C GLU A 2 -11.80 -5.27 -15.11
N GLY A 3 -12.02 -3.96 -15.34
CA GLY A 3 -12.64 -3.02 -14.40
C GLY A 3 -11.81 -2.51 -13.20
N GLY A 4 -10.69 -3.12 -12.83
CA GLY A 4 -9.84 -2.64 -11.71
C GLY A 4 -10.44 -2.77 -10.30
N THR A 5 -11.63 -3.34 -10.17
CA THR A 5 -12.42 -3.45 -8.92
C THR A 5 -11.66 -4.14 -7.80
N ARG A 6 -10.92 -5.22 -8.08
CA ARG A 6 -10.17 -5.96 -7.07
C ARG A 6 -9.11 -5.13 -6.35
N ILE A 7 -8.50 -4.17 -7.05
CA ILE A 7 -7.40 -3.35 -6.54
C ILE A 7 -7.83 -1.92 -6.14
N ALA A 8 -9.13 -1.64 -6.26
CA ALA A 8 -9.73 -0.39 -5.81
C ALA A 8 -9.60 -0.24 -4.29
N LEU A 9 -9.82 0.98 -3.78
CA LEU A 9 -9.73 1.28 -2.36
C LEU A 9 -10.64 0.39 -1.50
N ASP A 10 -11.82 0.06 -2.03
CA ASP A 10 -12.84 -0.79 -1.45
C ASP A 10 -12.85 -2.22 -2.02
N GLY A 11 -11.84 -2.58 -2.80
CA GLY A 11 -11.66 -3.91 -3.38
C GLY A 11 -11.08 -4.93 -2.40
N ASP A 12 -11.01 -6.19 -2.84
CA ASP A 12 -10.50 -7.30 -2.02
C ASP A 12 -8.99 -7.20 -1.71
N LEU A 13 -8.24 -6.47 -2.54
CA LEU A 13 -6.81 -6.25 -2.34
C LEU A 13 -6.44 -4.81 -2.74
N PRO A 14 -6.78 -3.80 -1.91
CA PRO A 14 -6.49 -2.41 -2.21
C PRO A 14 -5.00 -2.21 -2.48
N LEU A 15 -4.68 -1.67 -3.66
CA LEU A 15 -3.30 -1.56 -4.12
C LEU A 15 -2.91 -0.09 -4.24
N ASN A 16 -1.86 0.29 -3.53
CA ASN A 16 -1.31 1.64 -3.56
C ASN A 16 -2.37 2.75 -3.37
N PRO A 17 -3.13 2.79 -2.24
CA PRO A 17 -4.17 3.81 -2.05
C PRO A 17 -3.64 5.26 -2.12
N HIS A 18 -2.37 5.48 -1.79
CA HIS A 18 -1.68 6.77 -2.02
C HIS A 18 -1.41 7.12 -3.50
N GLY A 19 -1.66 6.22 -4.45
CA GLY A 19 -1.42 6.39 -5.89
C GLY A 19 -0.09 5.81 -6.41
N GLY A 20 0.76 5.27 -5.54
CA GLY A 20 2.00 4.59 -5.93
C GLY A 20 2.98 5.51 -6.69
N GLN A 21 3.93 4.90 -7.41
CA GLN A 21 4.94 5.65 -8.17
C GLN A 21 4.34 6.46 -9.34
N LEU A 22 3.14 6.11 -9.80
CA LEU A 22 2.49 6.76 -10.95
C LEU A 22 1.81 8.09 -10.59
N SER A 23 1.39 8.26 -9.34
CA SER A 23 0.68 9.48 -8.91
C SER A 23 1.32 10.17 -7.71
N ALA A 24 1.79 9.43 -6.70
CA ALA A 24 2.46 10.01 -5.52
C ALA A 24 3.93 10.37 -5.77
N GLY A 25 4.50 9.88 -6.88
CA GLY A 25 5.88 10.14 -7.28
C GLY A 25 6.90 9.11 -6.75
N ARG A 26 8.16 9.32 -7.15
CA ARG A 26 9.24 8.33 -6.95
C ARG A 26 10.08 8.58 -5.72
N THR A 27 9.67 7.98 -4.60
CA THR A 27 10.34 8.08 -3.30
C THR A 27 11.22 6.87 -2.97
N HIS A 28 11.78 6.17 -3.97
CA HIS A 28 12.67 5.01 -3.76
C HIS A 28 12.13 3.93 -2.78
N GLY A 29 10.83 3.63 -2.83
CA GLY A 29 10.21 2.63 -1.95
C GLY A 29 9.70 3.18 -0.61
N PHE A 30 10.21 4.31 -0.11
CA PHE A 30 9.84 4.85 1.20
C PHE A 30 8.36 5.25 1.31
N GLY A 31 7.76 5.77 0.25
CA GLY A 31 6.34 6.13 0.19
C GLY A 31 5.41 4.93 0.39
N PHE A 32 5.82 3.73 -0.06
CA PHE A 32 5.04 2.52 0.17
C PHE A 32 5.11 2.06 1.63
N VAL A 33 6.28 2.16 2.26
CA VAL A 33 6.44 1.85 3.69
C VAL A 33 5.64 2.85 4.54
N HIS A 34 5.76 4.14 4.23
CA HIS A 34 4.97 5.18 4.88
C HIS A 34 3.46 4.93 4.73
N GLU A 35 2.99 4.65 3.51
CA GLU A 35 1.57 4.36 3.27
C GLU A 35 1.10 3.13 4.06
N ALA A 36 1.86 2.04 4.04
CA ALA A 36 1.52 0.84 4.81
C ALA A 36 1.42 1.15 6.31
N VAL A 37 2.34 1.95 6.85
CA VAL A 37 2.32 2.35 8.27
C VAL A 37 1.12 3.22 8.60
N VAL A 38 0.77 4.23 7.79
CA VAL A 38 -0.41 5.08 8.09
C VAL A 38 -1.72 4.31 7.91
N GLN A 39 -1.80 3.40 6.93
CA GLN A 39 -2.95 2.52 6.74
C GLN A 39 -3.16 1.60 7.92
N LEU A 40 -2.08 0.90 8.33
CA LEU A 40 -2.09 0.07 9.51
C LEU A 40 -2.43 0.92 10.73
N ARG A 41 -1.89 2.13 10.88
CA ARG A 41 -2.19 3.05 11.99
C ARG A 41 -3.63 3.59 12.02
N HIS A 42 -4.42 3.35 10.98
CA HIS A 42 -5.75 3.95 10.78
C HIS A 42 -5.71 5.48 10.72
N ASP A 43 -4.67 6.02 10.07
CA ASP A 43 -4.40 7.46 9.96
C ASP A 43 -4.22 7.89 8.49
N ALA A 44 -4.82 7.16 7.54
CA ALA A 44 -4.66 7.42 6.12
C ALA A 44 -5.72 8.40 5.54
N GLY A 45 -6.63 8.93 6.37
CA GLY A 45 -7.67 9.89 5.95
C GLY A 45 -8.62 9.31 4.89
N GLU A 46 -8.95 10.08 3.86
CA GLU A 46 -9.91 9.70 2.80
C GLU A 46 -9.54 8.42 2.03
N ARG A 47 -8.25 8.02 2.05
CA ARG A 47 -7.76 6.80 1.38
C ARG A 47 -7.64 5.61 2.34
N GLN A 48 -8.21 5.68 3.54
CA GLN A 48 -8.13 4.61 4.53
C GLN A 48 -8.80 3.33 4.02
N VAL A 49 -8.02 2.24 4.02
CA VAL A 49 -8.53 0.89 3.80
C VAL A 49 -9.26 0.44 5.06
N ARG A 50 -10.47 -0.09 4.88
CA ARG A 50 -11.29 -0.62 5.98
C ARG A 50 -10.59 -1.82 6.63
N ASP A 51 -10.56 -1.83 7.96
CA ASP A 51 -10.03 -2.93 8.78
C ASP A 51 -8.59 -3.36 8.43
N ALA A 52 -7.74 -2.41 8.02
CA ALA A 52 -6.34 -2.65 7.68
C ALA A 52 -5.53 -3.21 8.87
N GLY A 53 -5.28 -4.52 8.87
CA GLY A 53 -4.45 -5.22 9.88
C GLY A 53 -3.14 -5.80 9.34
N VAL A 54 -3.01 -5.98 8.03
CA VAL A 54 -1.84 -6.55 7.36
C VAL A 54 -1.53 -5.78 6.09
N ALA A 55 -0.26 -5.48 5.84
CA ALA A 55 0.21 -4.82 4.62
C ALA A 55 1.43 -5.53 4.03
N LEU A 56 1.40 -5.80 2.72
CA LEU A 56 2.55 -6.26 1.95
C LEU A 56 3.16 -5.07 1.20
N VAL A 57 4.44 -4.82 1.42
CA VAL A 57 5.19 -3.76 0.73
C VAL A 57 6.29 -4.41 -0.10
N THR A 58 6.34 -4.07 -1.38
CA THR A 58 7.46 -4.42 -2.27
C THR A 58 8.21 -3.16 -2.67
N THR A 59 9.54 -3.18 -2.54
CA THR A 59 10.40 -2.08 -3.00
C THR A 59 11.48 -2.62 -3.93
N GLY A 60 11.80 -1.86 -4.97
CA GLY A 60 12.79 -2.26 -5.98
C GLY A 60 12.32 -1.93 -7.39
N GLY A 61 13.28 -1.71 -8.28
CA GLY A 61 13.06 -1.45 -9.71
C GLY A 61 13.73 -2.49 -10.62
N GLY A 62 14.03 -3.68 -10.07
CA GLY A 62 14.84 -4.72 -10.70
C GLY A 62 15.43 -5.66 -9.65
N THR A 63 16.58 -6.27 -9.93
CA THR A 63 17.29 -7.15 -9.00
C THR A 63 18.41 -6.39 -8.28
N PRO A 64 18.53 -6.48 -6.93
CA PRO A 64 17.65 -7.21 -6.00
C PRO A 64 16.34 -6.47 -5.69
N GLY A 65 15.25 -7.23 -5.54
CA GLY A 65 13.97 -6.76 -5.03
C GLY A 65 13.83 -7.05 -3.54
N ASN A 66 13.09 -6.22 -2.82
CA ASN A 66 12.83 -6.38 -1.38
C ASN A 66 11.32 -6.46 -1.12
N CYS A 67 10.95 -7.16 -0.05
CA CYS A 67 9.57 -7.17 0.44
C CYS A 67 9.52 -7.09 1.98
N LEU A 68 8.43 -6.52 2.50
CA LEU A 68 8.10 -6.48 3.91
C LEU A 68 6.64 -6.91 4.10
N LEU A 69 6.39 -7.74 5.09
CA LEU A 69 5.05 -8.03 5.61
C LEU A 69 4.91 -7.33 6.96
N LEU A 70 4.04 -6.33 7.04
CA LEU A 70 3.78 -5.56 8.25
C LEU A 70 2.42 -5.98 8.81
N VAL A 71 2.38 -6.28 10.10
CA VAL A 71 1.17 -6.69 10.81
C VAL A 71 0.96 -5.75 11.99
N ARG A 72 -0.27 -5.29 12.19
CA ARG A 72 -0.65 -4.61 13.42
C ARG A 72 -1.02 -5.66 14.46
N ASP A 73 -0.39 -5.60 15.63
CA ASP A 73 -0.79 -6.38 16.80
C ASP A 73 -2.11 -5.84 17.39
N HIS A 74 -2.93 -6.75 17.91
CA HIS A 74 -4.27 -6.49 18.47
C HIS A 74 -4.23 -5.74 19.80
#